data_AF-W4VEK3-F1
#
_entry.id   AF-W4VEK3-F1
#
_cell.length_a   1.000
_cell.length_b   1.000
_cell.length_c   1.000
_cell.angle_alpha   90.00
_cell.angle_beta   90.00
_cell.angle_gamma   90.00
#
_symmetry.space_group_name_H-M   'P 1'
#
loop_
_entity.id
_entity.type
_entity.pdbx_description
1 polymer ?
#
loop_
_entity_poly.entity_id
_entity_poly.type
_entity_poly.pdbx_seq_one_letter_code
_entity_poly.pdbx_strand_id
1 'polypeptide(L)'
;MKKLFFYLFLLLLLFACSNKQTESMITKEAPLEAPQELVKTEEMEEESLQNNETLEIEFTSENELITINTANINILNSYLNTFINKEKAVSNMELTKLDIAKLYLLSFNCNETTCSYLLLDRKEPNRSFLVDDLIHIKEALPSPDQSKLLFIIANFDSTETFKVFEQNEWTLLNFELPPSEETITINEATWIDEQTIKLQYQEPTDNSIHEITLKQKKKNYLTNHR
;
A
#
# COMPACT_ATOMS: atom_id res chain seq x y z
N MET A 1 -29.90 48.64 3.40
CA MET A 1 -28.70 48.55 2.53
C MET A 1 -27.42 48.18 3.29
N LYS A 2 -27.13 48.71 4.49
CA LYS A 2 -25.91 48.35 5.26
C LYS A 2 -25.79 46.87 5.69
N LYS A 3 -26.90 46.19 5.97
CA LYS A 3 -26.89 44.77 6.38
C LYS A 3 -26.55 43.81 5.23
N LEU A 4 -26.88 44.17 3.99
CA LEU A 4 -26.59 43.34 2.80
C LEU A 4 -25.08 43.31 2.50
N PHE A 5 -24.38 44.42 2.74
CA PHE A 5 -22.94 44.54 2.51
C PHE A 5 -22.12 43.66 3.48
N PHE A 6 -22.63 43.46 4.70
CA PHE A 6 -21.98 42.60 5.69
C PHE A 6 -22.06 41.11 5.31
N TYR A 7 -23.20 40.66 4.78
CA TYR A 7 -23.36 39.29 4.29
C TYR A 7 -22.53 39.02 3.03
N LEU A 8 -22.37 40.02 2.15
CA LEU A 8 -21.52 39.90 0.97
C LEU A 8 -20.03 39.80 1.33
N PHE A 9 -19.59 40.53 2.35
CA PHE A 9 -18.21 40.46 2.84
C PHE A 9 -17.89 39.12 3.54
N LEU A 10 -18.85 38.56 4.28
CA LEU A 10 -18.70 37.26 4.93
C LEU A 10 -18.57 36.09 3.92
N LEU A 11 -19.19 36.23 2.74
CA LEU A 11 -19.15 35.20 1.69
C LEU A 11 -17.80 35.13 0.96
N LEU A 12 -17.06 36.25 0.90
CA LEU A 12 -15.75 36.35 0.24
C LEU A 12 -14.61 35.70 1.06
N LEU A 13 -14.78 35.56 2.37
CA LEU A 13 -13.78 34.93 3.24
C LEU A 13 -13.73 33.40 3.11
N LEU A 14 -14.71 32.78 2.43
CA LEU A 14 -14.78 31.32 2.27
C LEU A 14 -13.95 30.78 1.08
N PHE A 15 -13.41 31.64 0.22
CA PHE A 15 -12.59 31.23 -0.93
C PHE A 15 -11.07 31.29 -0.69
N ALA A 16 -10.64 31.68 0.51
CA ALA A 16 -9.22 31.80 0.85
C ALA A 16 -8.69 30.57 1.60
N CYS A 17 -8.81 29.37 1.01
CA CYS A 17 -7.97 28.22 1.36
C CYS A 17 -8.20 27.06 0.39
N SER A 18 -7.37 26.98 -0.64
CA SER A 18 -6.87 25.68 -1.14
C SER A 18 -5.71 25.94 -2.09
N ASN A 19 -4.54 26.26 -1.54
CA ASN A 19 -3.29 26.04 -2.26
C ASN A 19 -2.84 24.62 -1.94
N LYS A 20 -3.52 23.61 -2.53
CA LYS A 20 -2.92 22.29 -2.67
C LYS A 20 -2.06 22.33 -3.91
N GLN A 21 -0.80 22.69 -3.68
CA GLN A 21 0.28 22.47 -4.61
C GLN A 21 0.32 20.96 -4.85
N THR A 22 -0.32 20.54 -5.93
CA THR A 22 -0.41 19.14 -6.32
C THR A 22 0.83 18.91 -7.14
N GLU A 23 1.91 18.48 -6.49
CA GLU A 23 3.07 17.98 -7.20
C GLU A 23 2.62 16.76 -8.00
N SER A 24 2.62 16.95 -9.31
CA SER A 24 2.12 16.02 -10.30
C SER A 24 3.20 14.99 -10.59
N MET A 25 2.94 13.73 -10.27
CA MET A 25 3.70 12.60 -10.78
C MET A 25 3.51 12.56 -12.31
N ILE A 26 4.58 12.79 -13.07
CA ILE A 26 4.55 12.80 -14.53
C ILE A 26 4.67 11.35 -15.02
N THR A 27 3.58 10.78 -15.52
CA THR A 27 3.68 9.57 -16.36
C THR A 27 4.27 9.98 -17.70
N LYS A 28 5.53 9.62 -17.97
CA LYS A 28 6.06 9.60 -19.33
C LYS A 28 5.79 8.23 -19.94
N GLU A 29 4.99 8.20 -21.00
CA GLU A 29 4.95 7.05 -21.89
C GLU A 29 6.33 6.95 -22.57
N ALA A 30 6.96 5.78 -22.51
CA ALA A 30 8.29 5.56 -23.05
C ALA A 30 8.31 5.84 -24.57
N PRO A 31 9.22 6.70 -25.08
CA PRO A 31 9.50 6.77 -26.51
C PRO A 31 10.07 5.43 -26.96
N LEU A 32 9.47 4.83 -28.00
CA LEU A 32 10.06 3.69 -28.69
C LEU A 32 11.42 4.10 -29.29
N GLU A 33 12.40 3.22 -29.09
CA GLU A 33 13.76 3.14 -29.65
C GLU A 33 14.93 3.63 -28.77
N ALA A 34 15.79 2.66 -28.43
CA ALA A 34 17.09 2.79 -27.76
C ALA A 34 18.17 3.35 -28.72
N PRO A 35 19.36 3.78 -28.25
CA PRO A 35 20.37 2.83 -27.78
C PRO A 35 21.09 3.21 -26.48
N GLN A 36 21.69 2.18 -25.89
CA GLN A 36 22.58 2.14 -24.74
C GLN A 36 23.60 3.29 -24.70
N GLU A 37 23.71 3.96 -23.54
CA GLU A 37 24.97 4.55 -23.06
C GLU A 37 24.93 4.61 -21.52
N LEU A 38 25.64 3.68 -20.88
CA LEU A 38 26.02 3.77 -19.47
C LEU A 38 27.10 4.86 -19.35
N VAL A 39 26.70 6.09 -19.02
CA VAL A 39 27.67 7.11 -18.60
C VAL A 39 27.80 7.03 -17.08
N LYS A 40 28.88 6.37 -16.66
CA LYS A 40 29.44 6.40 -15.31
C LYS A 40 30.15 7.75 -15.14
N THR A 41 29.64 8.61 -14.27
CA THR A 41 30.41 9.74 -13.75
C THR A 41 30.70 9.47 -12.28
N GLU A 42 31.94 9.09 -12.01
CA GLU A 42 32.54 9.17 -10.67
C GLU A 42 32.90 10.64 -10.43
N GLU A 43 32.20 11.30 -9.51
CA GLU A 43 32.77 12.41 -8.76
C GLU A 43 32.62 12.11 -7.26
N MET A 44 33.77 12.07 -6.60
CA MET A 44 33.96 11.85 -5.18
C MET A 44 34.03 13.22 -4.52
N GLU A 45 33.04 13.59 -3.72
CA GLU A 45 33.16 14.69 -2.75
C GLU A 45 32.62 14.27 -1.38
N GLU A 46 33.40 14.65 -0.37
CA GLU A 46 33.29 14.32 1.04
C GLU A 46 32.10 15.02 1.73
N GLU A 47 31.63 14.37 2.80
CA GLU A 47 30.73 14.79 3.87
C GLU A 47 30.31 16.28 3.91
N SER A 48 29.00 16.55 3.88
CA SER A 48 28.29 17.08 5.07
C SER A 48 26.79 17.37 4.81
N LEU A 49 26.02 17.27 5.90
CA LEU A 49 24.69 17.86 6.11
C LEU A 49 23.52 17.24 5.33
N GLN A 50 22.82 16.33 6.02
CA GLN A 50 21.36 16.26 6.15
C GLN A 50 20.58 17.03 5.06
N ASN A 51 20.70 16.55 3.84
CA ASN A 51 19.97 17.11 2.73
C ASN A 51 18.56 16.56 2.81
N ASN A 52 17.63 17.43 3.22
CA ASN A 52 16.19 17.18 3.18
C ASN A 52 15.70 17.31 1.73
N GLU A 53 16.47 16.75 0.79
CA GLU A 53 16.09 16.59 -0.59
C GLU A 53 14.95 15.58 -0.61
N THR A 54 13.82 16.03 -1.14
CA THR A 54 12.70 15.19 -1.55
C THR A 54 13.24 14.15 -2.52
N LEU A 55 13.47 12.93 -2.01
CA LEU A 55 13.91 11.82 -2.81
C LEU A 55 12.73 11.32 -3.66
N GLU A 56 12.93 11.29 -4.97
CA GLU A 56 12.02 10.66 -5.91
C GLU A 56 12.62 9.33 -6.33
N ILE A 57 11.83 8.26 -6.22
CA ILE A 57 12.25 6.90 -6.62
C ILE A 57 11.45 6.49 -7.85
N GLU A 58 12.12 5.94 -8.84
CA GLU A 58 11.51 5.56 -10.12
C GLU A 58 11.46 4.04 -10.27
N PHE A 59 10.28 3.53 -10.59
CA PHE A 59 10.05 2.12 -10.93
C PHE A 59 9.59 2.01 -12.37
N THR A 60 10.13 1.04 -13.10
CA THR A 60 9.61 0.68 -14.42
C THR A 60 8.77 -0.59 -14.25
N SER A 61 7.47 -0.52 -14.54
CA SER A 61 6.54 -1.65 -14.43
C SER A 61 5.61 -1.67 -15.65
N GLU A 62 5.54 -2.79 -16.37
CA GLU A 62 4.67 -2.96 -17.56
C GLU A 62 4.78 -1.83 -18.61
N ASN A 63 5.99 -1.31 -18.85
CA ASN A 63 6.28 -0.15 -19.73
C ASN A 63 5.75 1.21 -19.22
N GLU A 64 5.36 1.31 -17.95
CA GLU A 64 5.05 2.55 -17.26
C GLU A 64 6.23 2.95 -16.35
N LEU A 65 6.62 4.23 -16.39
CA LEU A 65 7.52 4.84 -15.41
C LEU A 65 6.71 5.39 -14.25
N ILE A 66 7.02 4.96 -13.04
CA ILE A 66 6.29 5.27 -11.81
C ILE A 66 7.25 5.96 -10.84
N THR A 67 7.12 7.27 -10.69
CA THR A 67 7.94 8.12 -9.82
C THR A 67 7.30 8.40 -8.46
N ILE A 68 7.76 7.78 -7.38
CA ILE A 68 7.22 7.99 -6.02
C ILE A 68 8.05 9.08 -5.32
N ASN A 69 7.40 10.17 -4.90
CA ASN A 69 8.00 11.15 -4.00
C ASN A 69 7.96 10.61 -2.57
N THR A 70 9.11 10.23 -2.02
CA THR A 70 9.17 9.54 -0.72
C THR A 70 8.80 10.46 0.44
N ALA A 71 8.94 11.79 0.30
CA ALA A 71 8.58 12.74 1.35
C ALA A 71 7.07 12.72 1.66
N ASN A 72 6.25 12.26 0.72
CA ASN A 72 4.80 12.11 0.91
C ASN A 72 4.42 10.82 1.65
N ILE A 73 5.36 9.89 1.86
CA ILE A 73 5.16 8.59 2.49
C ILE A 73 6.12 8.47 3.68
N ASN A 74 5.67 8.92 4.86
CA ASN A 74 6.51 9.05 6.06
C ASN A 74 7.32 7.79 6.41
N ILE A 75 6.71 6.62 6.30
CA ILE A 75 7.35 5.34 6.61
C ILE A 75 8.49 5.03 5.62
N LEU A 76 8.28 5.29 4.34
CA LEU A 76 9.28 5.08 3.30
C LEU A 76 10.42 6.08 3.41
N ASN A 77 10.11 7.36 3.66
CA ASN A 77 11.11 8.39 3.93
C ASN A 77 11.96 8.03 5.15
N SER A 78 11.31 7.61 6.24
CA SER A 78 12.00 7.22 7.48
C SER A 78 12.92 6.03 7.25
N TYR A 79 12.45 5.01 6.53
CA TYR A 79 13.24 3.84 6.15
C TYR A 79 14.47 4.23 5.32
N LEU A 80 14.29 5.00 4.23
CA LEU A 80 15.41 5.37 3.36
C LEU A 80 16.45 6.24 4.07
N ASN A 81 16.04 7.06 5.04
CA ASN A 81 16.95 7.87 5.84
C ASN A 81 17.79 7.05 6.84
N THR A 82 17.54 5.75 7.02
CA THR A 82 18.44 4.89 7.81
C THR A 82 19.66 4.39 7.01
N PHE A 83 19.70 4.63 5.70
CA PHE A 83 20.78 4.18 4.82
C PHE A 83 21.67 5.35 4.40
N ILE A 84 22.99 5.15 4.50
CA ILE A 84 23.97 6.08 3.93
C ILE A 84 23.84 6.11 2.41
N ASN A 85 23.74 4.93 1.79
CA ASN A 85 23.50 4.79 0.36
C ASN A 85 22.01 4.44 0.12
N LYS A 86 21.20 5.47 -0.16
CA LYS A 86 19.77 5.34 -0.41
C LYS A 86 19.47 4.58 -1.71
N GLU A 87 20.26 4.79 -2.75
CA GLU A 87 20.09 4.13 -4.06
C GLU A 87 20.17 2.61 -3.92
N LYS A 88 21.12 2.12 -3.11
CA LYS A 88 21.24 0.69 -2.79
C LYS A 88 20.04 0.15 -2.02
N ALA A 89 19.41 0.97 -1.17
CA ALA A 89 18.18 0.56 -0.48
C ALA A 89 17.00 0.49 -1.47
N VAL A 90 16.89 1.47 -2.37
CA VAL A 90 15.86 1.52 -3.43
C VAL A 90 16.03 0.37 -4.42
N SER A 91 17.25 -0.03 -4.78
CA SER A 91 17.48 -1.15 -5.70
C SER A 91 17.00 -2.50 -5.18
N ASN A 92 16.73 -2.61 -3.87
CA ASN A 92 16.18 -3.83 -3.24
C ASN A 92 14.66 -3.73 -3.02
N MET A 93 14.01 -2.67 -3.52
CA MET A 93 12.56 -2.53 -3.50
C MET A 93 11.97 -3.08 -4.80
N GLU A 94 10.75 -3.61 -4.71
CA GLU A 94 9.99 -4.04 -5.88
C GLU A 94 8.60 -3.43 -5.86
N LEU A 95 8.15 -2.95 -7.02
CA LEU A 95 6.82 -2.39 -7.19
C LEU A 95 5.99 -3.28 -8.09
N THR A 96 5.02 -3.97 -7.50
CA THR A 96 4.10 -4.86 -8.20
C THR A 96 2.76 -4.16 -8.42
N LYS A 97 2.27 -4.16 -9.65
CA LYS A 97 0.92 -3.69 -9.95
C LYS A 97 -0.09 -4.75 -9.51
N LEU A 98 -1.18 -4.32 -8.86
CA LEU A 98 -2.24 -5.22 -8.44
C LEU A 98 -3.39 -5.20 -9.44
N ASP A 99 -4.11 -6.32 -9.55
CA ASP A 99 -5.30 -6.50 -10.41
C ASP A 99 -6.54 -5.77 -9.87
N ILE A 100 -6.35 -4.59 -9.28
CA ILE A 100 -7.39 -3.75 -8.67
C ILE A 100 -7.00 -2.27 -8.80
N ALA A 101 -7.89 -1.50 -9.44
CA ALA A 101 -8.02 -0.05 -9.38
C ALA A 101 -6.75 0.78 -9.08
N LYS A 102 -5.75 0.73 -9.98
CA LYS A 102 -4.50 1.52 -9.91
C LYS A 102 -3.78 1.44 -8.56
N LEU A 103 -3.91 0.31 -7.85
CA LEU A 103 -3.14 0.04 -6.65
C LEU A 103 -1.84 -0.65 -7.01
N TYR A 104 -0.79 -0.29 -6.29
CA TYR A 104 0.52 -0.92 -6.40
C TYR A 104 0.95 -1.38 -5.02
N LEU A 105 1.64 -2.50 -4.99
CA LEU A 105 2.24 -3.07 -3.80
C LEU A 105 3.76 -2.85 -3.90
N LEU A 106 4.28 -2.01 -3.01
CA LEU A 106 5.71 -1.80 -2.85
C LEU A 106 6.22 -2.75 -1.77
N SER A 107 7.08 -3.70 -2.14
CA SER A 107 7.90 -4.43 -1.18
C SER A 107 9.16 -3.62 -0.86
N PHE A 108 9.50 -3.54 0.41
CA PHE A 108 10.69 -2.85 0.91
C PHE A 108 11.18 -3.53 2.18
N ASN A 109 12.41 -3.22 2.61
CA ASN A 109 13.00 -3.82 3.81
C ASN A 109 12.95 -5.36 3.80
N CYS A 110 13.33 -5.95 2.66
CA CYS A 110 13.32 -7.38 2.47
C CYS A 110 14.55 -8.08 3.09
N ASN A 111 14.33 -9.26 3.63
CA ASN A 111 15.35 -10.28 3.90
C ASN A 111 15.12 -11.49 2.97
N GLU A 112 15.73 -12.65 3.28
CA GLU A 112 15.63 -13.84 2.43
C GLU A 112 14.20 -14.39 2.26
N THR A 113 13.31 -14.18 3.24
CA THR A 113 11.98 -14.79 3.26
C THR A 113 10.84 -13.80 3.51
N THR A 114 11.11 -12.61 4.03
CA THR A 114 10.08 -11.63 4.40
C THR A 114 10.42 -10.22 3.95
N CYS A 115 9.38 -9.40 3.78
CA CYS A 115 9.46 -7.98 3.44
C CYS A 115 8.39 -7.19 4.21
N SER A 116 8.59 -5.88 4.28
CA SER A 116 7.54 -4.92 4.61
C SER A 116 6.79 -4.54 3.33
N TYR A 117 5.47 -4.32 3.42
CA TYR A 117 4.65 -4.06 2.23
C TYR A 117 3.78 -2.81 2.36
N LEU A 118 3.90 -1.90 1.39
CA LEU A 118 3.07 -0.70 1.28
C LEU A 118 2.13 -0.80 0.09
N LEU A 119 0.83 -0.66 0.34
CA LEU A 119 -0.14 -0.33 -0.67
C LEU A 119 -0.03 1.15 -1.03
N LEU A 120 0.07 1.43 -2.32
CA LEU A 120 0.16 2.78 -2.87
C LEU A 120 -1.04 3.04 -3.77
N ASP A 121 -1.66 4.20 -3.61
CA ASP A 121 -2.74 4.65 -4.48
C ASP A 121 -2.24 5.63 -5.54
N ARG A 122 -2.40 5.28 -6.82
CA ARG A 122 -2.07 6.21 -7.92
C ARG A 122 -3.07 7.33 -8.10
N LYS A 123 -4.31 7.20 -7.61
CA LYS A 123 -5.32 8.26 -7.69
C LYS A 123 -5.01 9.39 -6.71
N GLU A 124 -4.44 9.04 -5.56
CA GLU A 124 -4.05 9.97 -4.51
C GLU A 124 -2.59 9.68 -4.11
N PRO A 125 -1.58 10.33 -4.75
CA PRO A 125 -0.17 9.93 -4.64
C PRO A 125 0.43 9.99 -3.23
N ASN A 126 -0.22 10.69 -2.29
CA ASN A 126 0.21 10.77 -0.89
C ASN A 126 -0.48 9.73 -0.01
N ARG A 127 -1.37 8.90 -0.58
CA ARG A 127 -2.15 7.92 0.13
C ARG A 127 -1.48 6.55 0.02
N SER A 128 -0.94 6.11 1.15
CA SER A 128 -0.32 4.80 1.30
C SER A 128 -0.92 4.05 2.49
N PHE A 129 -0.84 2.72 2.49
CA PHE A 129 -1.23 1.88 3.63
C PHE A 129 -0.18 0.80 3.87
N LEU A 130 0.36 0.69 5.09
CA LEU A 130 1.24 -0.42 5.45
C LEU A 130 0.40 -1.67 5.65
N VAL A 131 0.52 -2.64 4.74
CA VAL A 131 -0.20 -3.93 4.83
C VAL A 131 0.29 -4.70 6.05
N ASP A 132 1.61 -4.89 6.14
CA ASP A 132 2.30 -5.37 7.33
C ASP A 132 3.83 -5.20 7.20
N ASP A 133 4.53 -5.49 8.29
CA ASP A 133 5.98 -5.46 8.39
C ASP A 133 6.58 -6.88 8.51
N LEU A 134 7.67 -7.15 7.79
CA LEU A 134 8.44 -8.40 7.83
C LEU A 134 7.58 -9.67 7.67
N ILE A 135 6.64 -9.67 6.73
CA ILE A 135 5.79 -10.83 6.38
C ILE A 135 6.14 -11.42 5.01
N HIS A 136 5.53 -12.54 4.65
CA HIS A 136 5.51 -13.04 3.28
C HIS A 136 4.08 -13.02 2.75
N ILE A 137 3.80 -12.22 1.70
CA ILE A 137 2.49 -12.24 1.03
C ILE A 137 2.51 -13.37 0.01
N LYS A 138 1.70 -14.41 0.24
CA LYS A 138 1.51 -15.51 -0.71
C LYS A 138 0.67 -15.06 -1.90
N GLU A 139 -0.45 -14.40 -1.60
CA GLU A 139 -1.45 -14.04 -2.60
C GLU A 139 -2.16 -12.72 -2.23
N ALA A 140 -2.59 -12.00 -3.26
CA ALA A 140 -3.43 -10.81 -3.15
C ALA A 140 -4.61 -10.95 -4.13
N LEU A 141 -5.81 -11.15 -3.60
CA LEU A 141 -7.01 -11.52 -4.35
C LEU A 141 -8.06 -10.41 -4.29
N PRO A 142 -8.38 -9.73 -5.42
CA PRO A 142 -9.41 -8.70 -5.43
C PRO A 142 -10.81 -9.31 -5.26
N SER A 143 -11.72 -8.56 -4.60
CA SER A 143 -13.13 -8.93 -4.56
C SER A 143 -13.77 -8.83 -5.95
N PRO A 144 -14.93 -9.47 -6.20
CA PRO A 144 -15.57 -9.46 -7.51
C PRO A 144 -15.90 -8.03 -8.01
N ASP A 145 -16.27 -7.12 -7.13
CA ASP A 145 -16.48 -5.69 -7.46
C ASP A 145 -15.20 -4.83 -7.44
N GLN A 146 -14.04 -5.43 -7.14
CA GLN A 146 -12.75 -4.77 -6.98
C GLN A 146 -12.76 -3.61 -5.97
N SER A 147 -13.62 -3.66 -4.94
CA SER A 147 -13.59 -2.71 -3.81
C SER A 147 -12.68 -3.17 -2.68
N LYS A 148 -12.39 -4.47 -2.59
CA LYS A 148 -11.59 -5.07 -1.52
C LYS A 148 -10.43 -5.88 -2.07
N LEU A 149 -9.42 -6.05 -1.23
CA LEU A 149 -8.27 -6.90 -1.51
C LEU A 149 -8.02 -7.84 -0.32
N LEU A 150 -8.04 -9.13 -0.59
CA LEU A 150 -7.70 -10.17 0.38
C LEU A 150 -6.21 -10.53 0.23
N PHE A 151 -5.44 -10.32 1.28
CA PHE A 151 -4.06 -10.76 1.38
C PHE A 151 -3.99 -12.08 2.14
N ILE A 152 -3.34 -13.09 1.55
CA ILE A 152 -2.94 -14.31 2.25
C ILE A 152 -1.48 -14.15 2.66
N ILE A 153 -1.21 -14.30 3.95
CA ILE A 153 0.06 -13.95 4.58
C ILE A 153 0.62 -15.20 5.26
N ALA A 154 1.85 -15.56 4.92
CA ALA A 154 2.62 -16.54 5.66
C ALA A 154 3.50 -15.82 6.70
N ASN A 155 3.32 -16.21 7.97
CA ASN A 155 4.13 -15.76 9.08
C ASN A 155 5.38 -16.64 9.25
N PHE A 156 6.32 -16.16 10.04
CA PHE A 156 7.61 -16.82 10.25
C PHE A 156 7.51 -18.20 10.94
N ASP A 157 6.47 -18.40 11.75
CA ASP A 157 6.18 -19.63 12.48
C ASP A 157 5.41 -20.67 11.63
N SER A 158 5.45 -20.52 10.30
CA SER A 158 4.71 -21.33 9.32
C SER A 158 3.19 -21.23 9.46
N THR A 159 2.71 -20.22 10.18
CA THR A 159 1.29 -19.97 10.37
C THR A 159 0.80 -19.05 9.27
N GLU A 160 -0.37 -19.32 8.73
CA GLU A 160 -0.96 -18.47 7.72
C GLU A 160 -2.13 -17.69 8.29
N THR A 161 -2.17 -16.43 7.91
CA THR A 161 -3.24 -15.51 8.26
C THR A 161 -3.71 -14.79 7.01
N PHE A 162 -4.75 -13.98 7.16
CA PHE A 162 -5.21 -13.14 6.08
C PHE A 162 -5.61 -11.77 6.58
N LYS A 163 -5.58 -10.80 5.66
CA LYS A 163 -6.07 -9.45 5.89
C LYS A 163 -6.96 -9.04 4.73
N VAL A 164 -8.04 -8.34 5.03
CA VAL A 164 -8.90 -7.77 3.99
C VAL A 164 -8.81 -6.26 4.06
N PHE A 165 -8.39 -5.64 2.96
CA PHE A 165 -8.31 -4.20 2.81
C PHE A 165 -9.51 -3.68 2.02
N GLU A 166 -10.14 -2.60 2.49
CA GLU A 166 -11.22 -1.89 1.80
C GLU A 166 -10.69 -0.60 1.17
N GLN A 167 -10.83 -0.48 -0.14
CA GLN A 167 -10.28 0.63 -0.91
C GLN A 167 -10.98 1.96 -0.61
N ASN A 168 -12.30 1.98 -0.42
CA ASN A 168 -13.03 3.25 -0.29
C ASN A 168 -12.71 3.96 1.04
N GLU A 169 -12.60 3.16 2.11
CA GLU A 169 -12.36 3.65 3.47
C GLU A 169 -10.88 3.61 3.85
N TRP A 170 -10.02 3.05 2.99
CA TRP A 170 -8.59 2.91 3.16
C TRP A 170 -8.21 2.24 4.50
N THR A 171 -8.88 1.12 4.81
CA THR A 171 -8.83 0.48 6.12
C THR A 171 -8.90 -1.04 6.04
N LEU A 172 -8.50 -1.73 7.10
CA LEU A 172 -8.66 -3.18 7.21
C LEU A 172 -10.05 -3.54 7.73
N LEU A 173 -10.62 -4.59 7.16
CA LEU A 173 -11.88 -5.18 7.58
C LEU A 173 -11.61 -6.39 8.47
N ASN A 174 -12.44 -6.53 9.49
CA ASN A 174 -12.39 -7.67 10.39
C ASN A 174 -13.36 -8.75 9.91
N PHE A 175 -12.81 -9.92 9.58
CA PHE A 175 -13.57 -11.15 9.36
C PHE A 175 -13.38 -12.04 10.59
N GLU A 176 -14.46 -12.63 11.09
CA GLU A 176 -14.35 -13.58 12.19
C GLU A 176 -13.86 -14.92 11.67
N LEU A 177 -12.60 -15.24 11.95
CA LEU A 177 -12.24 -16.65 12.11
C LEU A 177 -12.95 -17.18 13.36
N PRO A 178 -13.47 -18.41 13.34
CA PRO A 178 -13.77 -19.12 14.57
C PRO A 178 -12.50 -19.12 15.42
N PRO A 179 -12.62 -19.03 16.75
CA PRO A 179 -11.48 -19.21 17.63
C PRO A 179 -10.93 -20.63 17.41
N SER A 180 -9.85 -20.73 16.63
CA SER A 180 -8.95 -21.87 16.65
C SER A 180 -7.72 -21.41 17.42
N GLU A 181 -7.36 -22.15 18.47
CA GLU A 181 -6.10 -21.96 19.18
C GLU A 181 -4.92 -22.51 18.36
N GLU A 182 -5.19 -23.12 17.20
CA GLU A 182 -4.20 -23.77 16.35
C GLU A 182 -3.86 -22.95 15.12
N THR A 183 -2.61 -23.09 14.71
CA THR A 183 -2.02 -22.43 13.55
C THR A 183 -2.51 -23.09 12.28
N ILE A 184 -3.04 -22.34 11.31
CA ILE A 184 -3.57 -22.94 10.07
C ILE A 184 -2.63 -22.71 8.87
N THR A 185 -2.71 -23.60 7.88
CA THR A 185 -2.20 -23.38 6.53
C THR A 185 -3.38 -23.12 5.62
N ILE A 186 -3.36 -22.05 4.82
CA ILE A 186 -4.41 -21.70 3.87
C ILE A 186 -4.02 -22.26 2.49
N ASN A 187 -4.80 -23.24 2.04
CA ASN A 187 -4.57 -23.95 0.79
C ASN A 187 -5.22 -23.23 -0.39
N GLU A 188 -6.42 -22.69 -0.17
CA GLU A 188 -7.16 -21.94 -1.18
C GLU A 188 -8.00 -20.87 -0.51
N ALA A 189 -8.06 -19.69 -1.10
CA ALA A 189 -8.95 -18.61 -0.68
C ALA A 189 -9.70 -18.07 -1.89
N THR A 190 -11.02 -17.91 -1.78
CA THR A 190 -11.86 -17.38 -2.86
C THR A 190 -12.94 -16.47 -2.32
N TRP A 191 -13.24 -15.41 -3.06
CA TRP A 191 -14.42 -14.59 -2.80
C TRP A 191 -15.68 -15.29 -3.33
N ILE A 192 -16.71 -15.39 -2.49
CA ILE A 192 -18.05 -15.85 -2.91
C ILE A 192 -18.87 -14.65 -3.40
N ASP A 193 -18.81 -13.55 -2.66
CA ASP A 193 -19.44 -12.26 -2.92
C ASP A 193 -18.62 -11.15 -2.24
N GLU A 194 -19.08 -9.89 -2.27
CA GLU A 194 -18.32 -8.74 -1.75
C GLU A 194 -18.08 -8.73 -0.23
N GLN A 195 -18.71 -9.64 0.51
CA GLN A 195 -18.69 -9.68 1.98
C GLN A 195 -18.34 -11.07 2.51
N THR A 196 -18.15 -12.05 1.63
CA THR A 196 -18.05 -13.46 1.99
C THR A 196 -16.84 -14.10 1.32
N ILE A 197 -15.97 -14.69 2.14
CA ILE A 197 -14.76 -15.38 1.71
C ILE A 197 -14.92 -16.86 2.05
N LYS A 198 -14.53 -17.73 1.13
CA LYS A 198 -14.38 -19.16 1.38
C LYS A 198 -12.89 -19.47 1.52
N LEU A 199 -12.50 -20.12 2.61
CA LEU A 199 -11.15 -20.60 2.85
C LEU A 199 -11.15 -22.12 2.92
N GLN A 200 -10.22 -22.75 2.21
CA GLN A 200 -9.80 -24.11 2.47
C GLN A 200 -8.50 -24.07 3.27
N TYR A 201 -8.47 -24.75 4.42
CA TYR A 201 -7.32 -24.71 5.33
C TYR A 201 -7.01 -26.09 5.91
N GLN A 202 -5.80 -26.25 6.44
CA GLN A 202 -5.36 -27.44 7.16
C GLN A 202 -4.80 -27.04 8.52
N GLU A 203 -5.08 -27.85 9.53
CA GLU A 203 -4.49 -27.72 10.86
C GLU A 203 -3.19 -28.56 10.90
N PRO A 204 -2.20 -28.25 11.74
CA PRO A 204 -0.92 -28.94 11.73
C PRO A 204 -1.05 -30.36 12.28
N THR A 205 -2.04 -30.56 13.15
CA THR A 205 -2.35 -31.81 13.85
C THR A 205 -3.28 -32.72 13.02
N ASP A 206 -3.94 -32.16 11.99
CA ASP A 206 -4.89 -32.85 11.11
C ASP A 206 -4.60 -32.55 9.63
N ASN A 207 -4.13 -33.56 8.91
CA ASN A 207 -3.86 -33.45 7.46
C ASN A 207 -5.13 -33.32 6.60
N SER A 208 -6.32 -33.37 7.20
CA SER A 208 -7.58 -33.16 6.49
C SER A 208 -7.74 -31.71 6.04
N ILE A 209 -8.28 -31.52 4.84
CA ILE A 209 -8.65 -30.18 4.35
C ILE A 209 -10.01 -29.82 4.92
N HIS A 210 -10.05 -28.73 5.67
CA HIS A 210 -11.26 -28.12 6.20
C HIS A 210 -11.70 -26.96 5.31
N GLU A 211 -13.01 -26.69 5.29
CA GLU A 211 -13.58 -25.56 4.56
C GLU A 211 -14.34 -24.66 5.53
N ILE A 212 -14.15 -23.35 5.41
CA ILE A 212 -14.91 -22.36 6.16
C ILE A 212 -15.35 -21.20 5.28
N THR A 213 -16.55 -20.70 5.56
CA THR A 213 -17.08 -19.47 4.98
C THR A 213 -17.05 -18.36 6.02
N LEU A 214 -16.27 -17.32 5.76
CA LEU A 214 -16.11 -16.15 6.61
C LEU A 214 -16.99 -15.02 6.09
N LYS A 215 -17.75 -14.40 6.98
CA LYS A 215 -18.57 -13.22 6.66
C LYS A 215 -18.00 -11.99 7.32
N GLN A 216 -17.98 -10.88 6.60
CA GLN A 216 -17.60 -9.60 7.13
C GLN A 216 -18.51 -9.20 8.30
N LYS A 217 -17.95 -8.83 9.45
CA LYS A 217 -18.76 -8.23 10.52
C LYS A 217 -19.23 -6.85 10.11
N LYS A 218 -20.51 -6.55 10.33
CA LYS A 218 -21.03 -5.18 10.20
C LYS A 218 -20.29 -4.28 11.19
N LYS A 219 -19.78 -3.13 10.72
CA LYS A 219 -19.26 -2.07 11.59
C LYS A 219 -20.37 -1.68 12.57
N ASN A 220 -20.24 -2.05 13.84
CA ASN A 220 -21.02 -1.43 14.90
C ASN A 220 -20.46 -0.02 15.06
N TYR A 221 -21.12 0.98 14.48
CA TYR A 221 -20.86 2.36 14.82
C TYR A 221 -21.22 2.53 16.30
N LEU A 222 -20.22 2.47 17.18
CA LEU A 222 -20.35 3.04 18.50
C LEU A 222 -20.43 4.55 18.30
N THR A 223 -21.65 5.09 18.21
CA THR A 223 -21.91 6.51 18.36
C THR A 223 -21.51 6.90 19.78
N ASN A 224 -20.25 7.29 19.97
CA ASN A 224 -19.82 7.98 21.17
C ASN A 224 -20.37 9.41 21.11
N HIS A 225 -21.61 9.57 21.55
CA HIS A 225 -22.08 10.84 22.08
C HIS A 225 -21.57 10.99 23.51
N ARG A 226 -20.41 11.65 23.68
CA ARG A 226 -20.17 12.54 24.82
C ARG A 226 -18.96 13.42 24.63
#